data_AF-A0A069DPB5-F1
#
_entry.id   AF-A0A069DPB5-F1
#
_cell.length_a   1.000
_cell.length_b   1.000
_cell.length_c   1.000
_cell.angle_alpha   90.00
_cell.angle_beta   90.00
_cell.angle_gamma   90.00
#
_symmetry.space_group_name_H-M   'P 1'
#
loop_
_entity.id
_entity.type
_entity.pdbx_description
1 polymer ?
#
loop_
_entity_poly.entity_id
_entity_poly.type
_entity_poly.pdbx_seq_one_letter_code
_entity_poly.pdbx_strand_id
1 'polypeptide(L)'
;MGKVLSVLNRQINRFNAENRAHRILSKDKPIPAPKHPSTSKQINEYLSETTEIRNDLMMKHKQLDENLKKVYVISHRTVNEMLSKPSDMARLPKSRKTVEDSELGYQEPECIPVGYITLKQAMKILVDHQEDSKKYNASFFSSQYNLNAEDAENLLKYFSCFKIHIPEKAVIPGGKDKIFLRPAIAQEKQEVKKIDVQK
;
A
#
# COMPACT_ATOMS: atom_id res chain seq x y z
N MET A 1 15.08 29.67 -40.94
CA MET A 1 16.52 29.82 -40.60
C MET A 1 17.13 28.64 -39.82
N GLY A 2 16.37 27.74 -39.16
CA GLY A 2 16.95 26.69 -38.29
C GLY A 2 17.60 25.47 -38.96
N LYS A 3 17.33 25.20 -40.25
CA LYS A 3 17.87 24.02 -40.97
C LYS A 3 19.34 24.15 -41.35
N VAL A 4 19.79 25.36 -41.65
CA VAL A 4 21.18 25.59 -42.07
C VAL A 4 22.11 25.51 -40.85
N LEU A 5 21.68 26.11 -39.74
CA LEU A 5 22.36 26.02 -38.44
C LEU A 5 22.47 24.57 -37.93
N SER A 6 21.43 23.74 -38.13
CA SER A 6 21.46 22.35 -37.68
C SER A 6 22.41 21.47 -38.50
N VAL A 7 22.56 21.73 -39.81
CA VAL A 7 23.50 21.00 -40.68
C VAL A 7 24.95 21.31 -40.31
N LEU A 8 25.28 22.59 -40.09
CA LEU A 8 26.60 23.01 -39.62
C LEU A 8 26.91 22.42 -38.23
N ASN A 9 25.97 22.49 -37.29
CA ASN A 9 26.15 21.93 -35.94
C ASN A 9 26.37 20.40 -35.99
N ARG A 10 25.69 19.68 -36.90
CA ARG A 10 25.90 18.24 -37.10
C ARG A 10 27.29 17.91 -37.62
N GLN A 11 27.86 18.73 -38.52
CA GLN A 11 29.22 18.52 -39.03
C GLN A 11 30.28 18.76 -37.95
N ILE A 12 30.12 19.82 -37.17
CA ILE A 12 31.01 20.14 -36.03
C ILE A 12 30.95 19.01 -34.98
N ASN A 13 29.75 18.55 -34.61
CA ASN A 13 29.59 17.46 -33.64
C ASN A 13 30.11 16.10 -34.14
N ARG A 14 30.29 15.94 -35.46
CA ARG A 14 30.83 14.72 -36.10
C ARG A 14 32.33 14.77 -36.35
N PHE A 15 32.98 15.90 -36.09
CA PHE A 15 34.42 15.99 -36.20
C PHE A 15 35.07 14.92 -35.32
N ASN A 16 36.03 14.18 -35.89
CA ASN A 16 36.79 13.16 -35.19
C ASN A 16 35.93 12.03 -34.55
N ALA A 17 34.84 11.63 -35.19
CA ALA A 17 33.97 10.55 -34.71
C ALA A 17 34.67 9.18 -34.70
N GLU A 18 35.54 8.91 -35.68
CA GLU A 18 36.26 7.64 -35.82
C GLU A 18 37.25 7.41 -34.67
N ASN A 19 38.11 8.37 -34.34
CA ASN A 19 39.02 8.20 -33.20
C ASN A 19 38.25 8.14 -31.87
N ARG A 20 37.10 8.83 -31.74
CA ARG A 20 36.22 8.69 -30.58
C ARG A 20 35.64 7.28 -30.47
N ALA A 21 35.23 6.69 -31.58
CA ALA A 21 34.74 5.32 -31.63
C ALA A 21 35.86 4.33 -31.29
N HIS A 22 37.05 4.46 -31.89
CA HIS A 22 38.21 3.63 -31.59
C HIS A 22 38.61 3.70 -30.11
N ARG A 23 38.57 4.88 -29.48
CA ARG A 23 38.84 5.04 -28.04
C ARG A 23 37.83 4.32 -27.13
N ILE A 24 36.60 4.11 -27.59
CA ILE A 24 35.58 3.37 -26.84
C ILE A 24 35.71 1.87 -27.10
N LEU A 25 35.93 1.48 -28.36
CA LEU A 25 36.11 0.09 -28.79
C LEU A 25 37.40 -0.54 -28.25
N SER A 26 38.46 0.24 -28.07
CA SER A 26 39.73 -0.22 -27.51
C SER A 26 39.68 -0.50 -26.00
N LYS A 27 38.54 -0.29 -25.33
CA LYS A 27 38.37 -0.62 -23.92
C LYS A 27 37.83 -2.05 -23.82
N ASP A 28 38.50 -2.88 -23.03
CA ASP A 28 38.05 -4.27 -22.78
C ASP A 28 36.62 -4.35 -22.26
N LYS A 29 36.18 -3.34 -21.49
CA LYS A 29 34.81 -3.24 -20.97
C LYS A 29 34.29 -1.80 -21.06
N PRO A 30 33.00 -1.61 -21.41
CA PRO A 30 32.38 -0.29 -21.38
C PRO A 30 32.34 0.26 -19.96
N ILE A 31 32.45 1.58 -19.82
CA ILE A 31 32.31 2.25 -18.52
C ILE A 31 30.85 2.12 -18.09
N PRO A 32 30.56 1.58 -16.89
CA PRO A 32 29.19 1.49 -16.40
C PRO A 32 28.59 2.89 -16.22
N ALA A 33 27.27 2.99 -16.38
CA ALA A 33 26.58 4.26 -16.20
C ALA A 33 26.83 4.84 -14.78
N PRO A 34 26.98 6.17 -14.65
CA PRO A 34 27.13 6.79 -13.34
C PRO A 34 25.90 6.51 -12.48
N LYS A 35 26.13 6.15 -11.22
CA LYS A 35 25.07 5.88 -10.23
C LYS A 35 24.70 7.16 -9.46
N HIS A 36 23.46 7.23 -8.99
CA HIS A 36 23.02 8.33 -8.13
C HIS A 36 23.82 8.34 -6.80
N PRO A 37 24.16 9.52 -6.23
CA PRO A 37 24.99 9.63 -5.02
C PRO A 37 24.43 8.91 -3.79
N SER A 38 23.10 8.82 -3.66
CA SER A 38 22.49 8.04 -2.56
C SER A 38 22.76 6.54 -2.72
N THR A 39 22.60 6.01 -3.94
CA THR A 39 22.84 4.60 -4.24
C THR A 39 24.31 4.22 -4.12
N SER A 40 25.23 5.10 -4.53
CA SER A 40 26.67 4.84 -4.37
C SER A 40 27.09 4.80 -2.91
N LYS A 41 26.54 5.67 -2.05
CA LYS A 41 26.78 5.65 -0.60
C LYS A 41 26.33 4.33 0.03
N GLN A 42 25.10 3.91 -0.24
CA GLN A 42 24.55 2.65 0.28
C GLN A 42 25.38 1.43 -0.14
N ILE A 43 25.80 1.37 -1.41
CA ILE A 43 26.65 0.28 -1.90
C ILE A 43 27.98 0.27 -1.16
N ASN A 44 28.59 1.44 -0.95
CA ASN A 44 29.90 1.52 -0.28
C ASN A 44 29.81 1.13 1.20
N GLU A 45 28.77 1.56 1.89
CA GLU A 45 28.48 1.19 3.29
C GLU A 45 28.33 -0.33 3.41
N TYR A 46 27.47 -0.93 2.58
CA TYR A 46 27.26 -2.37 2.56
C TYR A 46 28.53 -3.18 2.25
N LEU A 47 29.34 -2.72 1.30
CA LEU A 47 30.63 -3.35 0.96
C LEU A 47 31.70 -3.17 2.05
N SER A 48 31.55 -2.19 2.93
CA SER A 48 32.49 -1.91 4.02
C SER A 48 32.17 -2.69 5.29
N GLU A 49 30.89 -2.93 5.58
CA GLU A 49 30.43 -3.59 6.80
C GLU A 49 30.69 -5.10 6.80
N THR A 50 30.66 -5.75 5.62
CA THR A 50 30.70 -7.21 5.52
C THR A 50 31.75 -7.67 4.51
N THR A 51 32.92 -8.03 5.02
CA THR A 51 34.03 -8.58 4.20
C THR A 51 33.65 -9.90 3.52
N GLU A 52 32.78 -10.69 4.15
CA GLU A 52 32.24 -11.95 3.64
C GLU A 52 31.42 -11.74 2.36
N ILE A 53 30.48 -10.78 2.38
CA ILE A 53 29.62 -10.48 1.23
C ILE A 53 30.43 -9.96 0.06
N ARG A 54 31.46 -9.14 0.32
CA ARG A 54 32.37 -8.67 -0.71
C ARG A 54 33.10 -9.83 -1.39
N ASN A 55 33.57 -10.82 -0.62
CA ASN A 55 34.25 -11.99 -1.16
C ASN A 55 33.28 -12.88 -1.96
N ASP A 56 32.06 -13.07 -1.46
CA ASP A 56 31.01 -13.83 -2.15
C ASP A 56 30.62 -13.20 -3.49
N LEU A 57 30.57 -11.87 -3.56
CA LEU A 57 30.31 -11.14 -4.81
C LEU A 57 31.44 -11.26 -5.83
N MET A 58 32.69 -11.43 -5.38
CA MET A 58 33.84 -11.63 -6.26
C MET A 58 33.94 -13.07 -6.77
N MET A 59 33.35 -14.02 -6.05
CA MET A 59 33.40 -15.45 -6.37
C MET A 59 32.17 -15.88 -7.19
N LYS A 60 32.39 -16.80 -8.13
CA LYS A 60 31.29 -17.36 -8.92
C LYS A 60 30.46 -18.33 -8.09
N HIS A 61 29.19 -18.01 -7.86
CA HIS A 61 28.25 -18.89 -7.17
C HIS A 61 27.72 -20.00 -8.09
N LYS A 62 28.24 -21.23 -7.95
CA LYS A 62 27.95 -22.37 -8.85
C LYS A 62 26.47 -22.74 -8.91
N GLN A 63 25.80 -22.82 -7.77
CA GLN A 63 24.38 -23.21 -7.70
C GLN A 63 23.47 -22.16 -8.36
N LEU A 64 23.82 -20.88 -8.26
CA LEU A 64 23.03 -19.81 -8.90
C LEU A 64 23.23 -19.83 -10.42
N ASP A 65 24.47 -20.06 -10.89
CA ASP A 65 24.78 -20.23 -12.31
C ASP A 65 24.00 -21.38 -12.93
N GLU A 66 23.87 -22.50 -12.22
CA GLU A 66 23.05 -23.64 -12.66
C GLU A 66 21.55 -23.31 -12.69
N ASN A 67 21.05 -22.62 -11.67
CA ASN A 67 19.64 -22.20 -11.61
C ASN A 67 19.29 -21.24 -12.75
N LEU A 68 20.15 -20.27 -13.05
CA LEU A 68 19.94 -19.32 -14.13
C LEU A 68 19.95 -19.98 -15.51
N LYS A 69 20.73 -21.06 -15.71
CA LYS A 69 20.67 -21.86 -16.94
C LYS A 69 19.36 -22.64 -17.09
N LYS A 70 18.76 -23.04 -15.97
CA LYS A 70 17.46 -23.75 -15.96
C LYS A 70 16.29 -22.80 -16.19
N VAL A 71 16.39 -21.56 -15.75
CA VAL A 71 15.35 -20.53 -15.94
C VAL A 71 15.55 -19.86 -17.30
N TYR A 72 14.91 -20.41 -18.32
CA TYR A 72 14.80 -19.75 -19.62
C TYR A 72 13.33 -19.50 -19.92
N VAL A 73 13.04 -18.30 -20.45
CA VAL A 73 11.69 -17.92 -20.84
C VAL A 73 11.51 -18.26 -22.31
N ILE A 74 10.72 -19.29 -22.59
CA ILE A 74 10.26 -19.55 -23.95
C ILE A 74 9.03 -18.67 -24.19
N SER A 75 9.18 -17.61 -24.96
CA SER A 75 8.00 -16.89 -25.45
C SER A 75 7.35 -17.70 -26.56
N HIS A 76 6.23 -18.36 -26.27
CA HIS A 76 5.45 -19.08 -27.28
C HIS A 76 4.65 -18.16 -28.21
N ARG A 77 4.67 -16.85 -27.99
CA ARG A 77 3.94 -15.87 -28.80
C ARG A 77 4.64 -15.60 -30.11
N THR A 78 3.87 -15.60 -31.20
CA THR A 78 4.34 -15.19 -32.52
C THR A 78 4.59 -13.67 -32.55
N VAL A 79 5.54 -13.21 -33.37
CA VAL A 79 5.91 -11.78 -33.47
C VAL A 79 4.70 -10.89 -33.81
N ASN A 80 3.71 -11.44 -34.53
CA ASN A 80 2.45 -10.78 -34.85
C ASN A 80 1.54 -10.54 -33.64
N GLU A 81 1.57 -11.39 -32.61
CA GLU A 81 0.79 -11.18 -31.39
C GLU A 81 1.39 -10.07 -30.51
N MET A 82 2.72 -9.92 -30.51
CA MET A 82 3.42 -8.84 -29.79
C MET A 82 3.17 -7.45 -30.37
N LEU A 83 3.02 -7.36 -31.70
CA LEU A 83 2.73 -6.11 -32.42
C LEU A 83 1.24 -5.79 -32.51
N SER A 84 0.37 -6.71 -32.05
CA SER A 84 -1.07 -6.48 -32.01
C SER A 84 -1.41 -5.38 -31.01
N LYS A 85 -2.40 -4.56 -31.34
CA LYS A 85 -2.88 -3.51 -30.41
C LYS A 85 -3.30 -4.19 -29.10
N PRO A 86 -2.83 -3.69 -27.94
CA PRO A 86 -3.22 -4.27 -26.66
C PRO A 86 -4.74 -4.30 -26.57
N SER A 87 -5.30 -5.44 -26.13
CA SER A 87 -6.74 -5.60 -25.98
C SER A 87 -7.29 -4.52 -25.04
N ASP A 88 -8.60 -4.24 -25.10
CA ASP A 88 -9.21 -3.22 -24.23
C ASP A 88 -8.96 -3.46 -22.73
N MET A 89 -8.70 -4.71 -22.32
CA MET A 89 -8.33 -5.07 -20.94
C MET A 89 -6.87 -4.76 -20.56
N ALA A 90 -6.00 -4.52 -21.53
CA ALA A 90 -4.62 -4.09 -21.29
C ALA A 90 -4.48 -2.55 -21.25
N ARG A 91 -5.59 -1.81 -21.35
CA ARG A 91 -5.59 -0.35 -21.20
C ARG A 91 -5.49 0.03 -19.73
N LEU A 92 -4.65 1.02 -19.45
CA LEU A 92 -4.55 1.63 -18.13
C LEU A 92 -5.93 2.09 -17.63
N PRO A 93 -6.17 2.07 -16.31
CA PRO A 93 -7.41 2.58 -15.73
C PRO A 93 -7.70 4.00 -16.23
N LYS A 94 -8.88 4.20 -16.83
CA LYS A 94 -9.31 5.51 -17.35
C LYS A 94 -9.84 6.44 -16.26
N SER A 95 -10.25 5.88 -15.12
CA SER A 95 -10.74 6.65 -13.99
C SER A 95 -9.58 7.42 -13.35
N ARG A 96 -9.73 8.73 -13.25
CA ARG A 96 -8.84 9.61 -12.48
C ARG A 96 -9.45 10.03 -11.14
N LYS A 97 -10.55 9.38 -10.73
CA LYS A 97 -11.18 9.68 -9.44
C LYS A 97 -10.26 9.21 -8.32
N THR A 98 -10.15 10.02 -7.28
CA THR A 98 -9.59 9.60 -6.00
C THR A 98 -10.45 8.48 -5.45
N VAL A 99 -9.81 7.42 -4.95
CA VAL A 99 -10.54 6.40 -4.17
C VAL A 99 -10.91 7.06 -2.86
N GLU A 100 -12.17 6.96 -2.46
CA GLU A 100 -12.62 7.50 -1.18
C GLU A 100 -11.92 6.75 -0.04
N ASP A 101 -11.44 7.50 0.95
CA ASP A 101 -10.83 6.91 2.12
C ASP A 101 -11.88 6.14 2.92
N SER A 102 -11.55 4.89 3.25
CA SER A 102 -12.41 4.06 4.09
C SER A 102 -12.31 4.50 5.56
N GLU A 103 -13.42 4.42 6.29
CA GLU A 103 -13.55 4.79 7.71
C GLU A 103 -12.46 4.15 8.60
N LEU A 104 -12.02 2.95 8.24
CA LEU A 104 -11.05 2.16 9.00
C LEU A 104 -9.65 2.10 8.33
N GLY A 105 -9.42 2.90 7.29
CA GLY A 105 -8.13 2.97 6.58
C GLY A 105 -7.82 1.78 5.68
N TYR A 106 -8.77 0.85 5.49
CA TYR A 106 -8.66 -0.25 4.53
C TYR A 106 -9.96 -0.39 3.71
N GLN A 107 -9.83 -0.78 2.45
CA GLN A 107 -11.00 -0.98 1.58
C GLN A 107 -11.69 -2.31 1.92
N GLU A 108 -12.99 -2.24 2.25
CA GLU A 108 -13.80 -3.43 2.48
C GLU A 108 -14.12 -4.17 1.16
N PRO A 109 -14.25 -5.51 1.20
CA PRO A 109 -14.65 -6.28 0.04
C PRO A 109 -16.10 -5.98 -0.36
N GLU A 110 -16.35 -5.88 -1.67
CA GLU A 110 -17.70 -5.61 -2.20
C GLU A 110 -18.65 -6.81 -2.04
N CYS A 111 -18.12 -8.03 -2.14
CA CYS A 111 -18.86 -9.27 -1.91
C CYS A 111 -18.29 -9.99 -0.68
N ILE A 112 -19.14 -10.20 0.32
CA ILE A 112 -18.77 -10.88 1.56
C ILE A 112 -19.21 -12.34 1.46
N PRO A 113 -18.31 -13.32 1.63
CA PRO A 113 -18.68 -14.72 1.61
C PRO A 113 -19.57 -15.09 2.80
N VAL A 114 -20.44 -16.08 2.61
CA VAL A 114 -21.36 -16.56 3.66
C VAL A 114 -20.57 -17.09 4.85
N GLY A 115 -20.99 -16.75 6.06
CA GLY A 115 -20.32 -17.15 7.30
C GLY A 115 -19.10 -16.32 7.67
N TYR A 116 -18.79 -15.27 6.90
CA TYR A 116 -17.78 -14.29 7.22
C TYR A 116 -18.40 -12.91 7.43
N ILE A 117 -17.73 -12.08 8.22
CA ILE A 117 -18.12 -10.69 8.48
C ILE A 117 -16.94 -9.75 8.26
N THR A 118 -17.24 -8.53 7.83
CA THR A 118 -16.22 -7.47 7.78
C THR A 118 -16.02 -6.86 9.16
N LEU A 119 -14.90 -6.16 9.35
CA LEU A 119 -14.63 -5.53 10.63
C LEU A 119 -15.60 -4.36 10.90
N LYS A 120 -16.14 -3.65 9.89
CA LYS A 120 -17.23 -2.68 10.10
C LYS A 120 -18.49 -3.37 10.65
N GLN A 121 -18.86 -4.53 10.10
CA GLN A 121 -20.00 -5.30 10.59
C GLN A 121 -19.75 -5.83 12.00
N ALA A 122 -18.55 -6.32 12.30
CA ALA A 122 -18.17 -6.74 13.63
C ALA A 122 -18.30 -5.59 14.64
N MET A 123 -17.78 -4.40 14.33
CA MET A 123 -17.94 -3.21 15.20
C MET A 123 -19.41 -2.86 15.44
N LYS A 124 -20.26 -2.94 14.41
CA LYS A 124 -21.70 -2.71 14.55
C LYS A 124 -22.37 -3.72 15.48
N ILE A 125 -22.05 -5.01 15.33
CA ILE A 125 -22.56 -6.08 16.21
C ILE A 125 -22.24 -5.78 17.67
N LEU A 126 -21.02 -5.31 17.95
CA LEU A 126 -20.59 -4.98 19.30
C LEU A 126 -21.34 -3.78 19.88
N VAL A 127 -21.57 -2.73 19.08
CA VAL A 127 -22.35 -1.56 19.49
C VAL A 127 -23.79 -1.95 19.77
N ASP A 128 -24.45 -2.67 18.85
CA ASP A 128 -25.83 -3.11 18.99
C ASP A 128 -26.00 -4.01 20.25
N HIS A 129 -25.07 -4.93 20.50
CA HIS A 129 -25.08 -5.77 21.71
C HIS A 129 -24.89 -4.98 23.00
N GLN A 130 -24.12 -3.89 22.97
CA GLN A 130 -23.93 -3.01 24.13
C GLN A 130 -25.16 -2.18 24.42
N GLU A 131 -25.89 -1.74 23.40
CA GLU A 131 -27.16 -1.02 23.56
C GLU A 131 -28.21 -1.92 24.23
N ASP A 132 -28.46 -3.11 23.68
CA ASP A 132 -29.50 -4.03 24.17
C ASP A 132 -29.06 -5.50 24.11
N SER A 133 -28.26 -5.93 25.09
CA SER A 133 -27.72 -7.30 25.18
C SER A 133 -28.80 -8.41 25.19
N LYS A 134 -30.01 -8.11 25.68
CA LYS A 134 -31.14 -9.06 25.70
C LYS A 134 -31.76 -9.29 24.32
N LYS A 135 -31.86 -8.22 23.53
CA LYS A 135 -32.48 -8.24 22.20
C LYS A 135 -31.48 -8.77 21.17
N TYR A 136 -30.26 -8.24 21.22
CA TYR A 136 -29.19 -8.57 20.29
C TYR A 136 -28.30 -9.64 20.90
N ASN A 137 -28.72 -10.90 20.87
CA ASN A 137 -27.96 -12.02 21.41
C ASN A 137 -27.14 -12.75 20.33
N ALA A 138 -26.31 -13.72 20.73
CA ALA A 138 -25.50 -14.50 19.80
C ALA A 138 -26.36 -15.23 18.75
N SER A 139 -27.52 -15.76 19.16
CA SER A 139 -28.46 -16.46 18.27
C SER A 139 -29.09 -15.55 17.21
N PHE A 140 -29.30 -14.28 17.55
CA PHE A 140 -29.79 -13.26 16.63
C PHE A 140 -28.74 -12.96 15.56
N PHE A 141 -27.48 -12.76 15.96
CA PHE A 141 -26.41 -12.44 15.03
C PHE A 141 -25.98 -13.64 14.17
N SER A 142 -25.99 -14.85 14.72
CA SER A 142 -25.72 -16.07 13.94
C SER A 142 -26.73 -16.23 12.81
N SER A 143 -28.02 -16.00 13.10
CA SER A 143 -29.09 -16.07 12.10
C SER A 143 -29.01 -14.93 11.07
N GLN A 144 -28.71 -13.70 11.52
CA GLN A 144 -28.68 -12.53 10.65
C GLN A 144 -27.52 -12.55 9.65
N TYR A 145 -26.33 -12.98 10.09
CA TYR A 145 -25.10 -12.97 9.28
C TYR A 145 -24.68 -14.37 8.79
N ASN A 146 -25.51 -15.40 9.04
CA ASN A 146 -25.19 -16.80 8.78
C ASN A 146 -23.85 -17.25 9.41
N LEU A 147 -23.54 -16.71 10.60
CA LEU A 147 -22.34 -17.07 11.35
C LEU A 147 -22.56 -18.38 12.10
N ASN A 148 -21.47 -19.09 12.38
CA ASN A 148 -21.52 -20.19 13.33
C ASN A 148 -21.93 -19.67 14.72
N ALA A 149 -22.74 -20.44 15.45
CA ALA A 149 -23.22 -20.04 16.77
C ALA A 149 -22.06 -19.85 17.75
N GLU A 150 -21.07 -20.74 17.71
CA GLU A 150 -19.86 -20.66 18.53
C GLU A 150 -19.06 -19.39 18.25
N ASP A 151 -18.92 -19.02 16.97
CA ASP A 151 -18.17 -17.82 16.56
C ASP A 151 -18.88 -16.54 17.00
N ALA A 152 -20.22 -16.51 16.93
CA ALA A 152 -21.01 -15.38 17.42
C ALA A 152 -20.90 -15.22 18.94
N GLU A 153 -20.90 -16.33 19.70
CA GLU A 153 -20.68 -16.31 21.15
C GLU A 153 -19.27 -15.85 21.51
N ASN A 154 -18.26 -16.39 20.82
CA ASN A 154 -16.86 -16.00 21.01
C ASN A 154 -16.63 -14.52 20.68
N LEU A 155 -17.25 -14.02 19.62
CA LEU A 155 -17.20 -12.61 19.25
C LEU A 155 -17.70 -11.73 20.40
N LEU A 156 -18.90 -11.99 20.92
CA LEU A 156 -19.49 -11.19 22.00
C LEU A 156 -18.72 -11.31 23.33
N LYS A 157 -18.14 -12.48 23.59
CA LYS A 157 -17.40 -12.75 24.84
C LYS A 157 -16.02 -12.10 24.85
N TYR A 158 -15.26 -12.21 23.77
CA TYR A 158 -13.86 -11.80 23.72
C TYR A 158 -13.67 -10.39 23.15
N PHE A 159 -14.52 -9.96 22.23
CA PHE A 159 -14.47 -8.61 21.65
C PHE A 159 -15.40 -7.67 22.41
N SER A 160 -15.18 -7.47 23.71
CA SER A 160 -15.90 -6.41 24.45
C SER A 160 -15.12 -5.10 24.41
N CYS A 161 -15.78 -3.97 24.16
CA CYS A 161 -15.15 -2.66 24.40
C CYS A 161 -14.76 -2.52 25.87
N PHE A 162 -13.71 -1.73 26.14
CA PHE A 162 -13.23 -1.47 27.50
C PHE A 162 -14.37 -1.06 28.43
N LYS A 163 -14.64 -1.87 29.46
CA LYS A 163 -15.56 -1.49 30.53
C LYS A 163 -14.89 -0.40 31.35
N ILE A 164 -15.41 0.83 31.25
CA ILE A 164 -14.93 1.95 32.06
C ILE A 164 -15.36 1.69 33.51
N HIS A 165 -14.45 1.19 34.33
CA HIS A 165 -14.63 1.10 35.76
C HIS A 165 -14.39 2.47 36.39
N ILE A 166 -15.46 3.17 36.74
CA ILE A 166 -15.38 4.39 37.53
C ILE A 166 -15.23 3.98 39.00
N PRO A 167 -14.09 4.23 39.67
CA PRO A 167 -13.93 3.89 41.07
C PRO A 167 -14.89 4.72 41.93
N GLU A 168 -15.56 4.08 42.89
CA GLU A 168 -16.54 4.71 43.78
C GLU A 168 -16.00 5.94 44.53
N LYS A 169 -14.69 5.98 44.79
CA LYS A 169 -14.01 7.10 45.47
C LYS A 169 -13.91 8.38 44.63
N ALA A 170 -14.24 8.32 43.33
CA ALA A 170 -14.33 9.50 42.46
C ALA A 170 -15.71 10.16 42.49
N VAL A 171 -16.71 9.52 43.13
CA VAL A 171 -18.02 10.13 43.37
C VAL A 171 -17.94 10.85 44.71
N ILE A 172 -17.78 12.17 44.67
CA ILE A 172 -17.76 13.02 45.86
C ILE A 172 -19.10 12.85 46.59
N PRO A 173 -19.12 12.44 47.87
CA PRO A 173 -20.37 12.27 48.61
C PRO A 173 -20.94 13.66 48.93
N GLY A 174 -21.93 14.09 48.15
CA GLY A 174 -22.72 15.31 48.42
C GLY A 174 -22.90 16.29 47.25
N GLY A 175 -22.30 16.07 46.09
CA GLY A 175 -22.49 16.94 44.91
C GLY A 175 -23.63 16.46 44.02
N LYS A 176 -24.70 17.24 43.87
CA LYS A 176 -25.75 17.02 42.85
C LYS A 176 -25.27 17.39 41.45
N ASP A 177 -24.07 16.99 41.06
CA ASP A 177 -23.54 17.32 39.74
C ASP A 177 -23.41 16.04 38.94
N LYS A 178 -24.39 15.88 38.03
CA LYS A 178 -24.34 14.96 36.91
C LYS A 178 -22.95 15.11 36.28
N ILE A 179 -22.13 14.06 36.33
CA ILE A 179 -20.96 13.95 35.47
C ILE A 179 -21.52 13.84 34.05
N PHE A 180 -21.77 14.99 33.45
CA PHE A 180 -22.24 15.13 32.08
C PHE A 180 -21.01 14.89 31.20
N LEU A 181 -20.70 13.61 30.97
CA LEU A 181 -19.89 13.20 29.84
C LEU A 181 -20.65 13.64 28.59
N ARG A 182 -20.40 14.88 28.13
CA ARG A 182 -20.87 15.35 26.83
C ARG A 182 -20.33 14.38 25.78
N PRO A 183 -21.17 13.70 24.99
CA PRO A 183 -20.69 13.11 23.77
C PRO A 183 -20.23 14.27 22.87
N ALA A 184 -18.95 14.27 22.49
CA ALA A 184 -18.32 15.31 21.67
C ALA A 184 -18.97 15.51 20.28
N ILE A 185 -19.91 14.63 19.91
CA ILE A 185 -20.58 14.57 18.61
C ILE A 185 -21.49 15.78 18.34
N ALA A 186 -21.89 16.55 19.35
CA ALA A 186 -22.82 17.68 19.17
C ALA A 186 -22.16 19.01 18.78
N GLN A 187 -20.86 19.21 19.00
CA GLN A 187 -20.20 20.50 18.73
C GLN A 187 -19.72 20.66 17.28
N GLU A 188 -19.44 19.56 16.59
CA GLU A 188 -18.98 19.58 15.20
C GLU A 188 -20.07 20.12 14.23
N LYS A 189 -21.36 19.84 14.52
CA LYS A 189 -22.48 20.36 13.70
C LYS A 189 -22.70 21.87 13.81
N GLN A 190 -22.17 22.52 14.86
CA GLN A 190 -22.29 23.97 15.03
C GLN A 190 -21.11 24.73 14.41
N GLU A 191 -19.92 24.11 14.33
CA GLU A 191 -18.76 24.72 13.66
C GLU A 191 -18.90 24.68 12.14
N VAL A 192 -19.41 23.59 11.55
CA VAL A 192 -19.65 23.52 10.10
C VAL A 192 -20.65 24.59 9.63
N LYS A 193 -21.69 24.87 10.42
CA LYS A 193 -22.67 25.94 10.10
C LYS A 193 -22.13 27.37 10.22
N LYS A 194 -21.03 27.59 10.93
CA LYS A 194 -20.41 28.93 11.05
C LYS A 194 -19.43 29.23 9.91
N ILE A 195 -18.90 28.20 9.26
CA ILE A 195 -17.95 28.36 8.16
C ILE A 195 -18.69 28.75 6.86
N ASP A 196 -19.93 28.30 6.67
CA ASP A 196 -20.74 28.59 5.47
C ASP A 196 -21.41 29.99 5.44
N VAL A 197 -21.18 30.85 6.44
CA VAL A 197 -21.78 32.21 6.50
C VAL A 197 -20.76 33.33 6.22
N GLN A 198 -19.49 32.99 5.94
CA GLN A 198 -18.50 33.97 5.50
C GLN A 198 -18.05 33.71 4.05
N LYS A 199 -18.94 34.01 3.10
CA LYS A 199 -18.59 34.36 1.73
C LYS A 199 -19.67 35.23 1.09
#